data_AF-A0A502GP58-F1
#
_entry.id   AF-A0A502GP58-F1
#
_cell.length_a   1.000
_cell.length_b   1.000
_cell.length_c   1.000
_cell.angle_alpha   90.00
_cell.angle_beta   90.00
_cell.angle_gamma   90.00
#
_symmetry.space_group_name_H-M   'P 1'
#
loop_
_entity.id
_entity.type
_entity.pdbx_description
1 polymer ?
#
loop_
_entity_poly.entity_id
_entity_poly.type
_entity_poly.pdbx_seq_one_letter_code
_entity_poly.pdbx_strand_id
1 'polypeptide(L)'
;MKNWIIGLLLAGSALLAARPARAQYAAPGFPMLPQRREPPPAPGPAKLVSPVLPRFWHEPDPERQAAGRNKFFDFVSAQAKFPEAARPTAAQPNALLPTGRLLVSVQVRPDGSVRQPPRVTKRELAQPESAYPPAALRALDAEAQRVLGALRFVRSKATQDSLLVPIRFIAE
;
A
#
# COMPACT_ATOMS: atom_id res chain seq x y z
N MET A 1 55.74 26.16 32.41
CA MET A 1 56.88 26.47 31.52
C MET A 1 57.61 25.17 31.18
N LYS A 2 57.45 24.62 29.97
CA LYS A 2 58.52 23.99 29.17
C LYS A 2 57.94 23.54 27.82
N ASN A 3 58.40 24.16 26.73
CA ASN A 3 58.09 23.83 25.34
C ASN A 3 59.14 22.85 24.79
N TRP A 4 58.73 21.82 24.05
CA TRP A 4 59.53 21.07 23.05
C TRP A 4 58.58 20.65 21.91
N ILE A 5 58.52 21.39 20.79
CA ILE A 5 59.18 21.14 19.47
C ILE A 5 58.83 19.72 18.92
N ILE A 6 57.81 19.62 18.06
CA ILE A 6 57.84 19.54 16.58
C ILE A 6 58.59 18.30 16.04
N GLY A 7 57.83 17.38 15.44
CA GLY A 7 58.29 16.34 14.54
C GLY A 7 57.19 16.03 13.51
N LEU A 8 57.44 16.44 12.27
CA LEU A 8 56.54 16.41 11.11
C LEU A 8 56.66 15.08 10.34
N LEU A 9 55.61 14.75 9.58
CA LEU A 9 55.56 14.05 8.27
C LEU A 9 55.28 12.54 8.14
N LEU A 10 54.46 12.32 7.08
CA LEU A 10 54.22 11.15 6.22
C LEU A 10 52.96 10.30 6.54
N ALA A 11 51.80 10.63 5.96
CA ALA A 11 51.37 10.41 4.56
C ALA A 11 50.91 8.97 4.29
N GLY A 12 49.62 8.80 4.00
CA GLY A 12 49.03 7.51 3.64
C GLY A 12 47.53 7.56 3.43
N SER A 13 47.03 8.54 2.67
CA SER A 13 45.62 8.57 2.26
C SER A 13 45.39 7.59 1.11
N ALA A 14 44.66 6.50 1.38
CA ALA A 14 44.20 5.58 0.35
C ALA A 14 43.20 6.30 -0.57
N LEU A 15 43.57 6.38 -1.85
CA LEU A 15 42.77 6.95 -2.93
C LEU A 15 41.57 6.04 -3.24
N LEU A 16 40.36 6.56 -3.00
CA LEU A 16 39.13 6.06 -3.63
C LEU A 16 39.20 6.34 -5.13
N ALA A 17 39.15 5.28 -5.92
CA ALA A 17 39.09 5.33 -7.38
C ALA A 17 37.74 5.91 -7.84
N ALA A 18 37.71 7.22 -8.11
CA ALA A 18 36.63 7.86 -8.86
C ALA A 18 36.78 7.54 -10.35
N ARG A 19 35.83 6.77 -10.91
CA ARG A 19 35.74 6.54 -12.36
C ARG A 19 35.43 7.86 -13.08
N PRO A 20 36.01 8.11 -14.28
CA PRO A 20 35.86 9.39 -14.95
C PRO A 20 34.43 9.55 -15.49
N ALA A 21 33.77 10.62 -15.07
CA ALA A 21 32.57 11.12 -15.71
C ALA A 21 32.95 11.59 -17.13
N ARG A 22 32.30 11.03 -18.16
CA ARG A 22 32.37 11.54 -19.52
C ARG A 22 31.82 12.96 -19.53
N ALA A 23 32.67 13.94 -19.80
CA ALA A 23 32.29 15.32 -19.98
C ALA A 23 31.35 15.45 -21.20
N GLN A 24 30.10 15.82 -20.95
CA GLN A 24 29.19 16.32 -21.99
C GLN A 24 29.51 17.80 -22.18
N TYR A 25 29.93 18.17 -23.38
CA TYR A 25 30.23 19.56 -23.75
C TYR A 25 28.95 20.40 -23.71
N ALA A 26 28.86 21.30 -22.73
CA ALA A 26 27.89 22.40 -22.69
C ALA A 26 28.60 23.69 -23.12
N ALA A 27 27.94 24.51 -23.94
CA ALA A 27 28.48 25.79 -24.40
C ALA A 27 28.78 26.74 -23.22
N PRO A 28 29.81 27.60 -23.32
CA PRO A 28 30.22 28.48 -22.23
C PRO A 28 29.09 29.45 -21.84
N GLY A 29 28.71 29.47 -20.57
CA GLY A 29 27.83 30.49 -19.99
C GLY A 29 26.52 29.99 -19.36
N PHE A 30 26.15 28.72 -19.52
CA PHE A 30 24.95 28.18 -18.88
C PHE A 30 25.30 27.05 -17.90
N PRO A 31 25.13 27.24 -16.57
CA PRO A 31 25.24 26.14 -15.63
C PRO A 31 24.09 25.16 -15.89
N MET A 32 24.40 23.98 -16.42
CA MET A 32 23.44 22.88 -16.48
C MET A 32 23.22 22.36 -15.06
N LEU A 33 22.01 22.55 -14.53
CA LEU A 33 21.59 21.87 -13.31
C LEU A 33 21.60 20.35 -13.58
N PRO A 34 22.23 19.53 -12.73
CA PRO A 34 22.21 18.08 -12.90
C PRO A 34 20.75 17.63 -12.86
N GLN A 35 20.25 17.09 -13.98
CA GLN A 35 18.96 16.41 -14.01
C GLN A 35 19.03 15.24 -13.02
N ARG A 36 18.49 15.44 -11.82
CA ARG A 36 18.26 14.38 -10.84
C ARG A 36 17.24 13.43 -11.46
N ARG A 37 17.73 12.37 -12.11
CA ARG A 37 16.90 11.28 -12.61
C ARG A 37 16.16 10.70 -11.41
N GLU A 38 14.87 10.97 -11.34
CA GLU A 38 14.02 10.47 -10.27
C GLU A 38 14.13 8.93 -10.29
N PRO A 39 14.42 8.29 -9.14
CA PRO A 39 14.48 6.83 -9.10
C PRO A 39 13.16 6.27 -9.64
N PRO A 40 13.19 5.22 -10.47
CA PRO A 40 11.95 4.60 -10.94
C PRO A 40 11.07 4.27 -9.73
N PRO A 41 9.76 4.59 -9.77
CA PRO A 41 8.87 4.31 -8.66
C PRO A 41 8.97 2.82 -8.33
N ALA A 42 9.09 2.51 -7.04
CA ALA A 42 9.14 1.13 -6.57
C ALA A 42 8.00 0.32 -7.20
N PRO A 43 8.22 -0.95 -7.58
CA PRO A 43 7.18 -1.77 -8.19
C PRO A 43 5.93 -1.74 -7.31
N GLY A 44 4.85 -1.15 -7.83
CA GLY A 44 3.57 -1.12 -7.12
C GLY A 44 3.05 -2.54 -6.93
N PRO A 45 2.17 -2.77 -5.94
CA PRO A 45 1.56 -4.08 -5.75
C PRO A 45 0.87 -4.55 -7.03
N ALA A 46 0.96 -5.86 -7.31
CA ALA A 46 0.39 -6.45 -8.51
C ALA A 46 -1.09 -6.05 -8.66
N LYS A 47 -1.45 -5.58 -9.86
CA LYS A 47 -2.80 -5.11 -10.17
C LYS A 47 -3.75 -6.30 -10.10
N LEU A 48 -4.64 -6.29 -9.12
CA LEU A 48 -5.70 -7.30 -9.01
C LEU A 48 -6.69 -7.16 -10.15
N VAL A 49 -7.06 -8.28 -10.75
CA VAL A 49 -8.14 -8.38 -11.73
C VAL A 49 -9.31 -9.09 -11.07
N SER A 50 -10.38 -8.35 -10.78
CA SER A 50 -11.61 -8.91 -10.25
C SER A 50 -12.49 -9.42 -11.39
N PRO A 51 -13.13 -10.59 -11.26
CA PRO A 51 -14.21 -10.98 -12.16
C PRO A 51 -15.37 -9.98 -12.05
N VAL A 52 -16.24 -9.95 -13.06
CA VAL A 52 -17.45 -9.12 -13.02
C VAL A 52 -18.47 -9.79 -12.09
N LEU A 53 -18.70 -9.18 -10.92
CA LEU A 53 -19.60 -9.70 -9.89
C LEU A 53 -21.04 -9.19 -10.08
N PRO A 54 -22.06 -9.98 -9.70
CA PRO A 54 -23.44 -9.51 -9.69
C PRO A 54 -23.66 -8.45 -8.59
N ARG A 55 -24.61 -7.54 -8.81
CA ARG A 55 -25.10 -6.62 -7.76
C ARG A 55 -26.14 -7.32 -6.90
N PHE A 56 -25.69 -8.30 -6.13
CA PHE A 56 -26.57 -9.20 -5.35
C PHE A 56 -27.51 -8.48 -4.38
N TRP A 57 -27.19 -7.25 -3.94
CA TRP A 57 -28.07 -6.43 -3.10
C TRP A 57 -29.31 -5.90 -3.82
N HIS A 58 -29.34 -5.93 -5.15
CA HIS A 58 -30.50 -5.60 -5.99
C HIS A 58 -31.18 -6.84 -6.59
N GLU A 59 -30.70 -8.05 -6.27
CA GLU A 59 -31.25 -9.28 -6.81
C GLU A 59 -32.55 -9.66 -6.08
N PRO A 60 -33.70 -9.79 -6.78
CA PRO A 60 -34.97 -10.15 -6.16
C PRO A 60 -35.07 -11.64 -5.78
N ASP A 61 -34.37 -12.52 -6.50
CA ASP A 61 -34.35 -13.95 -6.23
C ASP A 61 -33.40 -14.25 -5.06
N PRO A 62 -33.90 -14.80 -3.93
CA PRO A 62 -33.08 -15.06 -2.75
C PRO A 62 -31.93 -16.04 -2.99
N GLU A 63 -32.10 -17.02 -3.89
CA GLU A 63 -31.03 -17.99 -4.20
C GLU A 63 -29.90 -17.33 -4.97
N ARG A 64 -30.25 -16.51 -5.97
CA ARG A 64 -29.27 -15.74 -6.75
C ARG A 64 -28.59 -14.67 -5.90
N GLN A 65 -29.31 -14.04 -5.00
CA GLN A 65 -28.75 -13.09 -4.04
C GLN A 65 -27.70 -13.78 -3.16
N ALA A 66 -28.03 -14.94 -2.57
CA ALA A 66 -27.10 -15.70 -1.74
C ALA A 66 -25.87 -16.15 -2.55
N ALA A 67 -26.07 -16.68 -3.76
CA ALA A 67 -24.98 -17.09 -4.63
C ALA A 67 -24.05 -15.93 -5.03
N GLY A 68 -24.62 -14.77 -5.35
CA GLY A 68 -23.87 -13.55 -5.67
C GLY A 68 -23.07 -13.02 -4.47
N ARG A 69 -23.68 -13.04 -3.27
CA ARG A 69 -23.02 -12.67 -2.01
C ARG A 69 -21.84 -13.60 -1.70
N ASN A 70 -22.03 -14.91 -1.84
CA ASN A 70 -20.98 -15.89 -1.57
C ASN A 70 -19.80 -15.69 -2.54
N LYS A 71 -20.06 -15.60 -3.86
CA LYS A 71 -19.02 -15.30 -4.86
C LYS A 71 -18.24 -14.03 -4.55
N PHE A 72 -18.93 -12.99 -4.07
CA PHE A 72 -18.29 -11.74 -3.65
C PHE A 72 -17.33 -11.98 -2.47
N PHE A 73 -17.78 -12.63 -1.40
CA PHE A 73 -16.94 -12.86 -0.22
C PHE A 73 -15.83 -13.88 -0.46
N ASP A 74 -16.06 -14.88 -1.30
CA ASP A 74 -15.04 -15.85 -1.72
C ASP A 74 -13.90 -15.16 -2.48
N PHE A 75 -14.24 -14.22 -3.39
CA PHE A 75 -13.23 -13.43 -4.07
C PHE A 75 -12.46 -12.53 -3.09
N VAL A 76 -13.17 -11.80 -2.22
CA VAL A 76 -12.53 -10.89 -1.27
C VAL A 76 -11.60 -11.66 -0.33
N SER A 77 -12.05 -12.80 0.23
CA SER A 77 -11.25 -13.61 1.15
C SER A 77 -10.04 -14.24 0.46
N ALA A 78 -10.18 -14.73 -0.78
CA ALA A 78 -9.07 -15.29 -1.54
C ALA A 78 -7.98 -14.27 -1.88
N GLN A 79 -8.33 -12.98 -1.98
CA GLN A 79 -7.40 -11.92 -2.39
C GLN A 79 -6.87 -11.08 -1.21
N ALA A 80 -7.60 -11.02 -0.10
CA ALA A 80 -7.20 -10.32 1.11
C ALA A 80 -6.13 -11.10 1.85
N LYS A 81 -4.91 -10.58 1.83
CA LYS A 81 -3.77 -11.19 2.53
C LYS A 81 -3.36 -10.32 3.69
N PHE A 82 -2.82 -10.91 4.75
CA PHE A 82 -2.18 -10.11 5.78
C PHE A 82 -0.95 -9.41 5.18
N PRO A 83 -0.86 -8.07 5.20
CA PRO A 83 0.25 -7.37 4.56
C PRO A 83 1.52 -7.53 5.38
N GLU A 84 2.62 -7.93 4.74
CA GLU A 84 3.93 -8.08 5.37
C GLU A 84 4.42 -6.79 6.05
N ALA A 85 4.09 -5.63 5.46
CA ALA A 85 4.40 -4.33 6.04
C ALA A 85 3.66 -4.03 7.37
N ALA A 86 2.63 -4.81 7.73
CA ALA A 86 1.97 -4.73 9.03
C ALA A 86 2.57 -5.69 10.07
N ARG A 87 3.48 -6.58 9.68
CA ARG A 87 4.15 -7.46 10.63
C ARG A 87 5.21 -6.69 11.43
N PRO A 88 5.35 -6.96 12.74
CA PRO A 88 6.46 -6.47 13.53
C PRO A 88 7.79 -6.83 12.88
N THR A 89 8.72 -5.87 12.88
CA THR A 89 10.09 -6.09 12.40
C THR A 89 11.01 -6.39 13.57
N ALA A 90 12.23 -6.86 13.29
CA ALA A 90 13.25 -7.08 14.33
C ALA A 90 13.58 -5.80 15.13
N ALA A 91 13.36 -4.61 14.56
CA ALA A 91 13.51 -3.33 15.23
C ALA A 91 12.37 -3.01 16.22
N GLN A 92 11.30 -3.81 16.23
CA GLN A 92 10.08 -3.62 17.02
C GLN A 92 9.63 -4.95 17.64
N PRO A 93 10.47 -5.60 18.49
CA PRO A 93 10.22 -6.95 18.98
C PRO A 93 8.95 -7.07 19.85
N ASN A 94 8.51 -5.96 20.45
CA ASN A 94 7.31 -5.90 21.30
C ASN A 94 6.08 -5.31 20.58
N ALA A 95 6.17 -5.00 19.29
CA ALA A 95 5.03 -4.46 18.57
C ALA A 95 3.96 -5.54 18.38
N LEU A 96 2.71 -5.18 18.68
CA LEU A 96 1.57 -6.06 18.49
C LEU A 96 1.22 -6.18 17.01
N LEU A 97 0.78 -7.36 16.62
CA LEU A 97 0.25 -7.62 15.29
C LEU A 97 -1.23 -7.19 15.22
N PRO A 98 -1.62 -6.25 14.34
CA PRO A 98 -3.01 -5.80 14.26
C PRO A 98 -3.88 -6.83 13.57
N THR A 99 -4.66 -7.58 14.34
CA THR A 99 -5.67 -8.54 13.84
C THR A 99 -7.08 -8.06 14.18
N GLY A 100 -8.06 -8.44 13.36
CA GLY A 100 -9.46 -8.03 13.54
C GLY A 100 -10.20 -7.81 12.23
N ARG A 101 -11.20 -6.92 12.24
CA ARG A 101 -11.96 -6.56 11.04
C ARG A 101 -11.94 -5.06 10.76
N LEU A 102 -11.88 -4.69 9.49
CA LEU A 102 -12.08 -3.32 9.03
C LEU A 102 -13.44 -3.25 8.36
N LEU A 103 -14.21 -2.20 8.66
CA LEU A 103 -15.42 -1.87 7.92
C LEU A 103 -15.05 -0.83 6.86
N VAL A 104 -15.31 -1.17 5.60
CA VAL A 104 -14.92 -0.35 4.46
C VAL A 104 -16.15 0.02 3.64
N SER A 105 -16.38 1.32 3.47
CA SER A 105 -17.38 1.85 2.56
C SER A 105 -16.86 1.77 1.12
N VAL A 106 -17.61 1.05 0.28
CA VAL A 106 -17.35 0.85 -1.14
C VAL A 106 -18.47 1.53 -1.92
N GLN A 107 -18.10 2.49 -2.77
CA GLN A 107 -19.05 3.18 -3.65
C GLN A 107 -18.98 2.58 -5.05
N VAL A 108 -20.07 1.98 -5.51
CA VAL A 108 -20.18 1.31 -6.82
C VAL A 108 -20.88 2.24 -7.81
N ARG A 109 -20.18 2.66 -8.86
CA ARG A 109 -20.68 3.53 -9.93
C ARG A 109 -21.62 2.76 -10.87
N PRO A 110 -22.44 3.45 -11.71
CA PRO A 110 -23.32 2.80 -12.68
C PRO A 110 -22.57 1.86 -13.65
N ASP A 111 -21.34 2.24 -14.02
CA ASP A 111 -20.47 1.47 -14.92
C ASP A 111 -19.91 0.17 -14.30
N GLY A 112 -20.21 -0.09 -13.02
CA GLY A 112 -19.75 -1.27 -12.29
C GLY A 112 -18.35 -1.12 -11.67
N SER A 113 -17.71 0.05 -11.81
CA SER A 113 -16.43 0.33 -11.16
C SER A 113 -16.61 0.81 -9.72
N VAL A 114 -15.61 0.57 -8.89
CA VAL A 114 -15.53 1.12 -7.53
C VAL A 114 -14.86 2.49 -7.55
N ARG A 115 -15.41 3.45 -6.80
CA ARG A 115 -14.77 4.74 -6.54
C ARG A 115 -13.51 4.56 -5.70
N GLN A 116 -12.40 5.12 -6.18
CA GLN A 116 -11.10 5.01 -5.53
C GLN A 116 -10.79 6.23 -4.67
N PRO A 117 -10.08 6.04 -3.54
CA PRO A 117 -9.96 4.77 -2.81
C PRO A 117 -11.26 4.46 -2.05
N PRO A 118 -11.59 3.17 -1.82
CA PRO A 118 -12.58 2.79 -0.82
C PRO A 118 -12.24 3.39 0.55
N ARG A 119 -13.25 3.73 1.36
CA ARG A 119 -13.05 4.45 2.62
C ARG A 119 -13.17 3.51 3.80
N VAL A 120 -12.12 3.37 4.60
CA VAL A 120 -12.19 2.68 5.89
C VAL A 120 -13.01 3.56 6.84
N THR A 121 -14.15 3.05 7.30
CA THR A 121 -15.07 3.77 8.18
C THR A 121 -14.85 3.43 9.65
N LYS A 122 -14.42 2.20 9.94
CA LYS A 122 -14.16 1.73 11.30
C LYS A 122 -13.13 0.61 11.29
N ARG A 123 -12.29 0.55 12.31
CA ARG A 123 -11.42 -0.59 12.60
C ARG A 123 -11.88 -1.22 13.90
N GLU A 124 -12.10 -2.52 13.88
CA GLU A 124 -12.47 -3.32 15.03
C GLU A 124 -11.38 -4.36 15.23
N LEU A 125 -10.29 -3.90 15.84
CA LEU A 125 -9.08 -4.67 16.09
C LEU A 125 -9.14 -5.31 17.48
N ALA A 126 -8.27 -6.29 17.70
CA ALA A 126 -8.18 -7.00 18.98
C ALA A 126 -7.78 -6.07 20.15
N GLN A 127 -7.01 -5.02 19.89
CA GLN A 127 -6.63 -3.98 20.84
C GLN A 127 -7.01 -2.59 20.30
N PRO A 128 -7.04 -1.56 21.15
CA PRO A 128 -7.22 -0.18 20.69
C PRO A 128 -6.19 0.22 19.62
N GLU A 129 -6.57 1.08 18.68
CA GLU A 129 -5.70 1.49 17.56
C GLU A 129 -4.36 2.10 18.03
N SER A 130 -4.33 2.76 19.19
CA SER A 130 -3.12 3.34 19.79
C SER A 130 -2.08 2.31 20.22
N ALA A 131 -2.46 1.03 20.35
CA ALA A 131 -1.54 -0.05 20.69
C ALA A 131 -0.71 -0.55 19.50
N TYR A 132 -1.04 -0.09 18.28
CA TYR A 132 -0.40 -0.55 17.05
C TYR A 132 0.46 0.53 16.41
N PRO A 133 1.57 0.15 15.74
CA PRO A 133 2.34 1.09 14.93
C PRO A 133 1.47 1.71 13.81
N PRO A 134 1.52 3.03 13.58
CA PRO A 134 0.75 3.67 12.52
C PRO A 134 1.03 3.12 11.12
N ALA A 135 2.27 2.65 10.88
CA ALA A 135 2.66 2.01 9.63
C ALA A 135 1.89 0.70 9.38
N ALA A 136 1.65 -0.09 10.44
CA ALA A 136 0.94 -1.34 10.35
C ALA A 136 -0.55 -1.13 10.03
N LEU A 137 -1.17 -0.14 10.68
CA LEU A 137 -2.55 0.26 10.38
C LEU A 137 -2.72 0.74 8.93
N ARG A 138 -1.79 1.57 8.45
CA ARG A 138 -1.79 2.03 7.04
C ARG A 138 -1.63 0.88 6.06
N ALA A 139 -0.81 -0.13 6.39
CA ALA A 139 -0.64 -1.30 5.55
C ALA A 139 -1.94 -2.13 5.45
N LEU A 140 -2.68 -2.31 6.56
CA LEU A 140 -4.00 -2.94 6.54
C LEU A 140 -5.02 -2.16 5.70
N ASP A 141 -5.06 -0.83 5.87
CA ASP A 141 -5.94 0.03 5.10
C ASP A 141 -5.63 -0.05 3.60
N ALA A 142 -4.34 0.01 3.23
CA ALA A 142 -3.89 -0.06 1.85
C ALA A 142 -4.25 -1.40 1.22
N GLU A 143 -4.14 -2.49 1.97
CA GLU A 143 -4.54 -3.82 1.51
C GLU A 143 -6.06 -3.93 1.30
N ALA A 144 -6.85 -3.43 2.26
CA ALA A 144 -8.30 -3.39 2.12
C ALA A 144 -8.73 -2.55 0.91
N GLN A 145 -8.09 -1.39 0.71
CA GLN A 145 -8.32 -0.53 -0.45
C GLN A 145 -7.90 -1.19 -1.76
N ARG A 146 -6.79 -1.95 -1.77
CA ARG A 146 -6.31 -2.69 -2.96
C ARG A 146 -7.33 -3.74 -3.38
N VAL A 147 -7.79 -4.56 -2.45
CA VAL A 147 -8.74 -5.66 -2.72
C VAL A 147 -10.10 -5.10 -3.14
N LEU A 148 -10.67 -4.22 -2.32
CA LEU A 148 -12.02 -3.70 -2.56
C LEU A 148 -12.06 -2.68 -3.70
N GLY A 149 -10.96 -1.98 -3.96
CA GLY A 149 -10.82 -1.07 -5.09
C GLY A 149 -10.74 -1.81 -6.42
N ALA A 150 -10.25 -3.05 -6.42
CA ALA A 150 -10.16 -3.88 -7.62
C ALA A 150 -11.50 -4.47 -8.07
N LEU A 151 -12.54 -4.44 -7.22
CA LEU A 151 -13.84 -5.02 -7.50
C LEU A 151 -14.47 -4.43 -8.78
N ARG A 152 -15.16 -5.31 -9.50
CA ARG A 152 -15.94 -4.96 -10.69
C ARG A 152 -17.31 -5.61 -10.58
N PHE A 153 -18.34 -4.85 -10.94
CA PHE A 153 -19.72 -5.29 -10.89
C PHE A 153 -20.40 -5.17 -12.25
N VAL A 154 -21.51 -5.88 -12.41
CA VAL A 154 -22.39 -5.69 -13.57
C VAL A 154 -22.87 -4.23 -13.60
N ARG A 155 -22.92 -3.67 -14.82
CA ARG A 155 -23.43 -2.32 -15.07
C ARG A 155 -24.90 -2.22 -14.66
N SER A 156 -25.29 -1.08 -14.10
CA SER A 156 -26.67 -0.78 -13.72
C SER A 156 -27.06 0.60 -14.19
N LYS A 157 -28.37 0.81 -14.40
CA LYS A 157 -28.95 2.13 -14.64
C LYS A 157 -29.08 2.96 -13.35
N ALA A 158 -28.85 2.35 -12.18
CA ALA A 158 -28.84 3.03 -10.88
C ALA A 158 -27.67 4.03 -10.78
N THR A 159 -27.89 5.14 -10.06
CA THR A 159 -26.94 6.26 -9.92
C THR A 159 -25.65 5.89 -9.22
N GLN A 160 -25.71 5.40 -7.99
CA GLN A 160 -24.54 4.96 -7.26
C GLN A 160 -24.99 4.17 -6.04
N ASP A 161 -24.37 3.01 -5.80
CA ASP A 161 -24.63 2.23 -4.60
C ASP A 161 -23.49 2.44 -3.58
N SER A 162 -23.82 2.37 -2.29
CA SER A 162 -22.84 2.37 -1.20
C SER A 162 -23.00 1.09 -0.40
N LEU A 163 -21.91 0.33 -0.30
CA LEU A 163 -21.85 -0.92 0.47
C LEU A 163 -20.91 -0.74 1.65
N LEU A 164 -21.25 -1.36 2.77
CA LEU A 164 -20.35 -1.51 3.89
C LEU A 164 -19.82 -2.94 3.90
N VAL A 165 -18.54 -3.10 3.64
CA VAL A 165 -17.90 -4.41 3.49
C VAL A 165 -16.99 -4.66 4.70
N PRO A 166 -17.23 -5.71 5.49
CA PRO A 166 -16.28 -6.17 6.49
C PRO A 166 -15.15 -6.96 5.81
N ILE A 167 -13.90 -6.60 6.10
CA ILE A 167 -12.71 -7.38 5.71
C ILE A 167 -11.99 -7.81 6.97
N ARG A 168 -11.64 -9.09 7.06
CA ARG A 168 -11.00 -9.67 8.25
C ARG A 168 -9.53 -9.95 7.96
N PHE A 169 -8.67 -9.56 8.88
CA PHE A 169 -7.25 -9.90 8.87
C PHE A 169 -6.93 -10.79 10.06
N ILE A 170 -6.43 -11.98 9.75
CA ILE A 170 -5.98 -12.97 10.71
C ILE A 170 -4.50 -13.22 10.38
N ALA A 171 -3.69 -13.40 11.41
CA ALA A 171 -2.33 -13.86 11.25
C ALA A 171 -2.35 -15.37 11.05
N GLU A 172 -1.92 -15.84 9.88
CA GLU A 172 -1.57 -17.24 9.66
C GLU A 172 -0.28 -17.62 10.40
#